data_AF-A0A7C7SFP7-F1
#
_entry.id   AF-A0A7C7SFP7-F1
#
_cell.length_a   1.000
_cell.length_b   1.000
_cell.length_c   1.000
_cell.angle_alpha   90.00
_cell.angle_beta   90.00
_cell.angle_gamma   90.00
#
_symmetry.space_group_name_H-M   'P 1'
#
loop_
_entity.id
_entity.type
_entity.pdbx_description
1 polymer ?
#
loop_
_entity_poly.entity_id
_entity_poly.type
_entity_poly.pdbx_seq_one_letter_code
_entity_poly.pdbx_strand_id
1 'polypeptide(L)'
;MIITSALPTDLSSCGRIVRWCLAAVLVLAGTAVSPPDATAQVQATARPDATPPWTKGILPISPESYYHAIECGTLGGDDPPCVFWDTGLCQNDDFTLAAHSAYKQVAYEVWVAVQRGQPAPQPDFQAARRTRVTISATPVAGAGNPLTDLVLIRGGEPVLSVDRTVREGIGRATFDYAAWAPTAAVTIEMVGEARTISCVIEPAVLQQYR
;
A
#
# COMPACT_ATOMS: atom_id res chain seq x y z
N MET A 1 -30.49 77.80 37.33
CA MET A 1 -29.83 76.80 38.19
C MET A 1 -28.35 76.86 37.80
N ILE A 2 -27.56 77.83 38.26
CA ILE A 2 -27.00 78.06 39.60
C ILE A 2 -26.06 76.90 40.03
N ILE A 3 -24.76 77.25 40.04
CA ILE A 3 -23.66 76.79 40.92
C ILE A 3 -23.10 75.38 40.64
N THR A 4 -21.83 75.03 40.86
CA THR A 4 -20.47 75.62 40.99
C THR A 4 -19.60 74.40 41.34
N SER A 5 -18.37 74.40 40.84
CA SER A 5 -17.15 73.70 41.31
C SER A 5 -17.15 73.13 42.74
N ALA A 6 -16.48 71.99 42.94
CA ALA A 6 -15.35 71.87 43.88
C ALA A 6 -14.65 70.50 43.81
N LEU A 7 -13.33 70.54 43.62
CA LEU A 7 -12.39 69.50 44.05
C LEU A 7 -12.35 69.40 45.58
N PRO A 8 -11.74 68.34 46.11
CA PRO A 8 -10.72 68.54 47.13
C PRO A 8 -9.36 67.95 46.77
N THR A 9 -8.38 68.68 47.25
CA THR A 9 -6.92 68.55 47.14
C THR A 9 -6.35 67.62 48.22
N ASP A 10 -5.26 66.95 47.83
CA ASP A 10 -4.06 66.54 48.56
C ASP A 10 -4.09 66.22 50.07
N LEU A 11 -3.51 65.06 50.39
CA LEU A 11 -2.62 64.88 51.55
C LEU A 11 -1.53 63.82 51.24
N SER A 12 -0.35 64.33 50.88
CA SER A 12 0.96 64.06 51.50
C SER A 12 1.44 62.62 51.76
N SER A 13 2.36 62.20 50.89
CA SER A 13 3.61 61.45 51.12
C SER A 13 3.99 61.03 52.56
N CYS A 14 4.30 59.74 52.75
CA CYS A 14 5.58 59.27 53.34
C CYS A 14 5.75 57.74 53.29
N GLY A 15 6.93 57.27 52.86
CA GLY A 15 7.59 56.13 53.50
C GLY A 15 7.55 54.74 52.86
N ARG A 16 8.54 54.50 51.98
CA ARG A 16 9.45 53.33 51.95
C ARG A 16 8.91 51.88 51.87
N ILE A 17 9.32 51.22 50.77
CA ILE A 17 10.00 49.91 50.68
C ILE A 17 9.21 48.68 51.18
N VAL A 18 8.94 47.72 50.28
CA VAL A 18 9.39 46.29 50.31
C VAL A 18 8.59 45.50 49.25
N ARG A 19 9.14 45.50 48.03
CA ARG A 19 9.51 44.31 47.23
C ARG A 19 8.91 42.96 47.67
N TRP A 20 7.84 42.48 47.04
CA TRP A 20 7.60 41.04 46.83
C TRP A 20 6.92 40.81 45.47
N CYS A 21 7.64 40.08 44.62
CA CYS A 21 7.20 39.55 43.34
C CYS A 21 6.10 38.51 43.53
N LEU A 22 5.14 38.44 42.61
CA LEU A 22 4.55 37.18 42.13
C LEU A 22 3.84 37.45 40.80
N ALA A 23 4.54 37.15 39.72
CA ALA A 23 3.99 37.06 38.38
C ALA A 23 3.32 35.69 38.23
N ALA A 24 2.04 35.66 37.86
CA ALA A 24 1.36 34.47 37.38
C ALA A 24 1.08 34.66 35.89
N VAL A 25 1.99 34.17 35.05
CA VAL A 25 1.81 34.06 33.60
C VAL A 25 1.05 32.76 33.35
N LEU A 26 -0.24 32.86 33.01
CA LEU A 26 -1.01 31.74 32.46
C LEU A 26 -0.60 31.54 31.00
N VAL A 27 0.22 30.52 30.73
CA VAL A 27 0.46 30.01 29.38
C VAL A 27 -0.69 29.04 29.05
N LEU A 28 -1.64 29.47 28.22
CA LEU A 28 -2.54 28.55 27.53
C LEU A 28 -1.73 27.83 26.45
N ALA A 29 -1.28 26.61 26.76
CA ALA A 29 -0.78 25.68 25.75
C ALA A 29 -1.97 25.15 24.94
N GLY A 30 -2.19 25.71 23.75
CA GLY A 30 -3.03 25.09 22.75
C GLY A 30 -2.32 23.88 22.18
N THR A 31 -2.78 22.67 22.54
CA THR A 31 -2.37 21.45 21.83
C THR A 31 -3.08 21.44 20.48
N ALA A 32 -2.36 21.85 19.43
CA ALA A 32 -2.71 21.49 18.07
C ALA A 32 -2.62 19.96 17.96
N VAL A 33 -3.76 19.27 18.04
CA VAL A 33 -3.87 17.87 17.65
C VAL A 33 -3.90 17.87 16.13
N SER A 34 -2.74 17.67 15.49
CA SER A 34 -2.72 17.18 14.12
C SER A 34 -3.39 15.80 14.13
N PRO A 35 -4.37 15.53 13.26
CA PRO A 35 -4.84 14.15 13.11
C PRO A 35 -3.64 13.30 12.68
N PRO A 36 -3.39 12.13 13.29
CA PRO A 36 -2.47 11.19 12.71
C PRO A 36 -3.10 10.71 11.40
N ASP A 37 -2.49 11.02 10.27
CA ASP A 37 -2.52 10.08 9.14
C ASP A 37 -1.91 8.80 9.70
N ALA A 38 -2.77 7.89 10.17
CA ALA A 38 -2.35 6.67 10.84
C ALA A 38 -1.84 5.68 9.77
N THR A 39 -0.68 5.97 9.20
CA THR A 39 -0.02 5.07 8.26
C THR A 39 0.42 3.82 9.02
N ALA A 40 -0.17 2.68 8.68
CA ALA A 40 0.32 1.39 9.17
C ALA A 40 1.28 0.81 8.14
N GLN A 41 2.49 0.46 8.58
CA GLN A 41 3.48 -0.18 7.72
C GLN A 41 3.48 -1.69 7.93
N VAL A 42 3.46 -2.45 6.84
CA VAL A 42 3.61 -3.90 6.84
C VAL A 42 4.78 -4.31 5.94
N GLN A 43 5.40 -5.44 6.26
CA GLN A 43 6.45 -6.02 5.44
C GLN A 43 5.89 -7.17 4.61
N ALA A 44 6.20 -7.20 3.33
CA ALA A 44 5.92 -8.35 2.50
C ALA A 44 6.72 -9.56 2.97
N THR A 45 6.03 -10.69 3.08
CA THR A 45 6.65 -11.99 3.30
C THR A 45 6.45 -12.83 2.06
N ALA A 46 7.52 -13.42 1.55
CA ALA A 46 7.41 -14.34 0.42
C ALA A 46 6.74 -15.64 0.88
N ARG A 47 6.06 -16.31 -0.04
CA ARG A 47 5.45 -17.60 0.23
C ARG A 47 6.51 -18.63 0.61
N PRO A 48 6.37 -19.36 1.74
CA PRO A 48 7.30 -20.42 2.09
C PRO A 48 7.21 -21.57 1.08
N ASP A 49 8.33 -22.25 0.85
CA ASP A 49 8.43 -23.50 0.08
C ASP A 49 7.84 -23.44 -1.35
N ALA A 50 7.90 -22.25 -1.98
CA ALA A 50 7.41 -22.05 -3.34
C ALA A 50 8.12 -23.00 -4.33
N THR A 51 7.35 -23.95 -4.87
CA THR A 51 7.84 -24.97 -5.81
C THR A 51 7.23 -24.74 -7.20
N PRO A 52 8.03 -24.82 -8.28
CA PRO A 52 9.48 -24.97 -8.29
C PRO A 52 10.21 -23.67 -7.87
N PRO A 53 11.43 -23.77 -7.30
CA PRO A 53 12.20 -22.62 -6.85
C PRO A 53 12.33 -21.53 -7.92
N TRP A 54 12.27 -20.28 -7.49
CA TRP A 54 12.38 -19.11 -8.36
C TRP A 54 13.07 -17.95 -7.65
N THR A 55 13.99 -17.30 -8.35
CA THR A 55 14.81 -16.22 -7.80
C THR A 55 15.06 -15.09 -8.80
N LYS A 56 14.34 -15.06 -9.92
CA LYS A 56 14.58 -14.08 -11.01
C LYS A 56 13.66 -12.87 -10.95
N GLY A 57 12.61 -12.92 -10.13
CA GLY A 57 11.53 -11.94 -10.10
C GLY A 57 10.66 -11.96 -11.34
N ILE A 58 9.74 -11.00 -11.44
CA ILE A 58 8.77 -10.96 -12.53
C ILE A 58 9.47 -10.57 -13.83
N LEU A 59 9.42 -11.45 -14.83
CA LEU A 59 10.04 -11.25 -16.14
C LEU A 59 8.98 -11.30 -17.25
N PRO A 60 9.20 -10.62 -18.38
CA PRO A 60 8.41 -10.85 -19.59
C PRO A 60 8.40 -12.33 -19.96
N ILE A 61 7.25 -12.82 -20.40
CA ILE A 61 7.11 -14.24 -20.74
C ILE A 61 7.94 -14.60 -21.99
N SER A 62 8.78 -15.63 -21.84
CA SER A 62 9.57 -16.24 -22.91
C SER A 62 8.86 -17.50 -23.41
N PRO A 63 9.27 -18.09 -24.54
CA PRO A 63 8.76 -19.39 -24.95
C PRO A 63 8.96 -20.46 -23.87
N GLU A 64 10.10 -20.47 -23.17
CA GLU A 64 10.32 -21.46 -22.11
C GLU A 64 9.42 -21.21 -20.90
N SER A 65 9.33 -19.95 -20.42
CA SER A 65 8.49 -19.66 -19.25
C SER A 65 7.00 -19.78 -19.53
N TYR A 66 6.58 -19.68 -20.81
CA TYR A 66 5.23 -19.98 -21.25
C TYR A 66 4.85 -21.45 -21.07
N TYR A 67 5.65 -22.39 -21.56
CA TYR A 67 5.37 -23.82 -21.37
C TYR A 67 5.45 -24.21 -19.89
N HIS A 68 6.41 -23.64 -19.15
CA HIS A 68 6.49 -23.84 -17.71
C HIS A 68 5.25 -23.30 -16.97
N ALA A 69 4.66 -22.19 -17.42
CA ALA A 69 3.41 -21.68 -16.85
C ALA A 69 2.24 -22.65 -17.11
N ILE A 70 2.16 -23.22 -18.31
CA ILE A 70 1.17 -24.26 -18.63
C ILE A 70 1.34 -25.46 -17.70
N GLU A 71 2.55 -26.02 -17.62
CA GLU A 71 2.87 -27.16 -16.75
C GLU A 71 2.49 -26.87 -15.29
N CYS A 72 2.84 -25.68 -14.80
CA CYS A 72 2.45 -25.22 -13.47
C CYS A 72 0.93 -25.26 -13.24
N GLY A 73 0.14 -24.76 -14.20
CA GLY A 73 -1.32 -24.79 -14.10
C GLY A 73 -1.90 -26.21 -14.08
N THR A 74 -1.21 -27.19 -14.66
CA THR A 74 -1.66 -28.59 -14.65
C THR A 74 -1.46 -29.32 -13.32
N LEU A 75 -0.66 -28.76 -12.39
CA LEU A 75 -0.40 -29.39 -11.09
C LEU A 75 -1.67 -29.52 -10.23
N GLY A 76 -2.73 -28.77 -10.54
CA GLY A 76 -4.00 -28.80 -9.79
C GLY A 76 -3.84 -28.30 -8.34
N GLY A 77 -4.77 -28.70 -7.49
CA GLY A 77 -4.83 -28.29 -6.08
C GLY A 77 -5.42 -26.89 -5.87
N ASP A 78 -5.81 -26.57 -4.63
CA ASP A 78 -6.56 -25.34 -4.33
C ASP A 78 -5.68 -24.07 -4.39
N ASP A 79 -4.40 -24.20 -4.05
CA ASP A 79 -3.46 -23.08 -3.95
C ASP A 79 -2.03 -23.45 -4.43
N PRO A 80 -1.84 -23.84 -5.70
CA PRO A 80 -0.50 -24.14 -6.24
C PRO A 80 0.43 -22.91 -6.17
N PRO A 81 1.61 -23.01 -5.52
CA PRO A 81 2.52 -21.89 -5.33
C PRO A 81 2.96 -21.17 -6.59
N CYS A 82 3.06 -21.89 -7.71
CA CYS A 82 3.47 -21.31 -8.97
C CYS A 82 2.34 -20.51 -9.66
N VAL A 83 1.07 -20.75 -9.33
CA VAL A 83 -0.09 -19.97 -9.80
C VAL A 83 -0.37 -18.79 -8.86
N PHE A 84 -0.15 -18.99 -7.56
CA PHE A 84 -0.54 -18.07 -6.50
C PHE A 84 0.65 -17.70 -5.60
N TRP A 85 1.72 -17.19 -6.22
CA TRP A 85 2.96 -16.82 -5.55
C TRP A 85 2.84 -15.55 -4.68
N ASP A 86 1.82 -14.75 -4.94
CA ASP A 86 1.45 -13.51 -4.24
C ASP A 86 0.43 -13.73 -3.13
N THR A 87 -0.05 -14.96 -2.90
CA THR A 87 -0.96 -15.26 -1.80
C THR A 87 -0.34 -14.87 -0.46
N GLY A 88 -1.06 -14.09 0.34
CA GLY A 88 -0.61 -13.61 1.64
C GLY A 88 0.40 -12.46 1.57
N LEU A 89 0.71 -11.95 0.37
CA LEU A 89 1.56 -10.78 0.21
C LEU A 89 0.93 -9.58 0.91
N CYS A 90 1.73 -8.88 1.73
CA CYS A 90 1.33 -7.65 2.42
C CYS A 90 0.11 -7.83 3.34
N GLN A 91 -0.01 -8.98 4.01
CA GLN A 91 -1.18 -9.28 4.85
C GLN A 91 -1.43 -8.20 5.91
N ASN A 92 -2.66 -7.69 5.95
CA ASN A 92 -3.13 -6.65 6.84
C ASN A 92 -4.67 -6.75 7.01
N ASP A 93 -5.25 -5.95 7.91
CA ASP A 93 -6.67 -6.03 8.28
C ASP A 93 -7.62 -5.31 7.30
N ASP A 94 -7.10 -4.48 6.39
CA ASP A 94 -7.91 -3.61 5.55
C ASP A 94 -8.02 -4.08 4.11
N PHE A 95 -6.91 -4.56 3.53
CA PHE A 95 -6.81 -4.84 2.11
C PHE A 95 -6.15 -6.17 1.82
N THR A 96 -6.72 -6.93 0.88
CA THR A 96 -6.05 -8.04 0.22
C THR A 96 -5.42 -7.55 -1.07
N LEU A 97 -4.10 -7.74 -1.18
CA LEU A 97 -3.35 -7.45 -2.38
C LEU A 97 -3.24 -8.70 -3.26
N ALA A 98 -3.37 -8.51 -4.57
CA ALA A 98 -3.03 -9.52 -5.57
C ALA A 98 -2.16 -8.89 -6.66
N ALA A 99 -1.29 -9.71 -7.24
CA ALA A 99 -0.47 -9.37 -8.38
C ALA A 99 -0.79 -10.31 -9.55
N HIS A 100 -0.65 -9.80 -10.76
CA HIS A 100 -0.92 -10.51 -12.01
C HIS A 100 0.19 -10.19 -13.01
N SER A 101 0.86 -11.23 -13.47
CA SER A 101 1.92 -11.20 -14.49
C SER A 101 1.49 -12.01 -15.71
N ALA A 102 2.28 -11.94 -16.79
CA ALA A 102 2.07 -12.81 -17.95
C ALA A 102 2.19 -14.31 -17.59
N TYR A 103 3.15 -14.67 -16.73
CA TYR A 103 3.32 -16.05 -16.27
C TYR A 103 2.09 -16.52 -15.49
N LYS A 104 1.64 -15.72 -14.52
CA LYS A 104 0.48 -16.06 -13.69
C LYS A 104 -0.80 -16.14 -14.52
N GLN A 105 -0.98 -15.28 -15.53
CA GLN A 105 -2.12 -15.35 -16.45
C GLN A 105 -2.22 -16.73 -17.11
N VAL A 106 -1.13 -17.18 -17.73
CA VAL A 106 -1.08 -18.46 -18.44
C VAL A 106 -1.30 -19.63 -17.48
N ALA A 107 -0.62 -19.61 -16.33
CA ALA A 107 -0.75 -20.65 -15.32
C ALA A 107 -2.17 -20.73 -14.73
N TYR A 108 -2.77 -19.58 -14.44
CA TYR A 108 -4.12 -19.49 -13.88
C TYR A 108 -5.19 -19.94 -14.88
N GLU A 109 -5.09 -19.57 -16.16
CA GLU A 109 -6.02 -20.00 -17.20
C GLU A 109 -6.04 -21.54 -17.32
N VAL A 110 -4.87 -22.16 -17.31
CA VAL A 110 -4.75 -23.63 -17.32
C VAL A 110 -5.29 -24.24 -16.02
N TRP A 111 -4.92 -23.66 -14.88
CA TRP A 111 -5.36 -24.14 -13.57
C TRP A 111 -6.89 -24.14 -13.42
N VAL A 112 -7.58 -23.06 -13.83
CA VAL A 112 -9.05 -22.98 -13.78
C VAL A 112 -9.70 -24.07 -14.63
N ALA A 113 -9.17 -24.35 -15.82
CA ALA A 113 -9.70 -25.40 -16.69
C ALA A 113 -9.53 -26.79 -16.07
N VAL A 114 -8.32 -27.10 -15.58
CA VAL A 114 -8.00 -28.38 -14.94
C VAL A 114 -8.84 -28.60 -13.67
N GLN A 115 -9.03 -27.57 -12.85
CA GLN A 115 -9.92 -27.61 -11.68
C GLN A 115 -11.38 -27.94 -12.03
N ARG A 116 -11.82 -27.60 -13.24
CA ARG A 116 -13.15 -27.93 -13.76
C ARG A 116 -13.21 -29.29 -14.45
N GLY A 117 -12.15 -30.10 -14.36
CA GLY A 117 -12.04 -31.40 -15.03
C GLY A 117 -11.91 -31.31 -16.55
N GLN A 118 -11.55 -30.13 -17.09
CA GLN A 118 -11.33 -29.92 -18.52
C GLN A 118 -9.87 -30.24 -18.88
N PRO A 119 -9.59 -30.62 -20.15
CA PRO A 119 -8.22 -30.71 -20.61
C PRO A 119 -7.52 -29.35 -20.50
N ALA A 120 -6.22 -29.37 -20.18
CA ALA A 120 -5.40 -28.18 -20.13
C ALA A 120 -5.43 -27.45 -21.49
N PRO A 121 -5.90 -26.19 -21.54
CA PRO A 121 -5.87 -25.42 -22.77
C PRO A 121 -4.43 -25.02 -23.13
N GLN A 122 -4.27 -24.48 -24.34
CA GLN A 122 -3.06 -23.78 -24.75
C GLN A 122 -3.37 -22.28 -24.86
N PRO A 123 -3.08 -21.47 -23.82
CA PRO A 123 -3.34 -20.02 -23.82
C PRO A 123 -2.60 -19.28 -24.94
N ASP A 124 -3.09 -18.13 -25.38
CA ASP A 124 -2.44 -17.34 -26.45
C ASP A 124 -1.11 -16.74 -25.97
N PHE A 125 0.01 -17.27 -26.49
CA PHE A 125 1.35 -16.77 -26.18
C PHE A 125 1.57 -15.31 -26.60
N GLN A 126 1.02 -14.88 -27.74
CA GLN A 126 1.19 -13.48 -28.19
C GLN A 126 0.41 -12.51 -27.31
N ALA A 127 -0.76 -12.92 -26.80
CA ALA A 127 -1.48 -12.15 -25.79
C ALA A 127 -0.67 -12.07 -24.48
N ALA A 128 -0.14 -13.21 -24.01
CA ALA A 128 0.68 -13.24 -22.79
C ALA A 128 1.91 -12.32 -22.91
N ARG A 129 2.59 -12.27 -24.06
CA ARG A 129 3.75 -11.38 -24.31
C ARG A 129 3.44 -9.89 -24.19
N ARG A 130 2.18 -9.48 -24.39
CA ARG A 130 1.74 -8.09 -24.25
C ARG A 130 1.30 -7.75 -22.83
N THR A 131 1.23 -8.76 -21.95
CA THR A 131 0.76 -8.59 -20.58
C THR A 131 1.84 -7.92 -19.73
N ARG A 132 1.41 -6.88 -19.04
CA ARG A 132 2.18 -6.09 -18.08
C ARG A 132 1.87 -6.55 -16.65
N VAL A 133 2.60 -6.03 -15.66
CA VAL A 133 2.35 -6.38 -14.27
C VAL A 133 1.19 -5.54 -13.74
N THR A 134 0.14 -6.20 -13.27
CA THR A 134 -0.99 -5.54 -12.62
C THR A 134 -0.98 -5.88 -11.15
N ILE A 135 -1.17 -4.90 -10.28
CA ILE A 135 -1.62 -5.13 -8.90
C ILE A 135 -3.05 -4.69 -8.71
N SER A 136 -3.73 -5.36 -7.80
CA SER A 136 -5.05 -4.98 -7.32
C SER A 136 -5.10 -5.04 -5.80
N ALA A 137 -5.80 -4.08 -5.21
CA ALA A 137 -6.12 -4.06 -3.79
C ALA A 137 -7.64 -4.09 -3.65
N THR A 138 -8.13 -5.03 -2.84
CA THR A 138 -9.54 -5.22 -2.54
C THR A 138 -9.75 -5.14 -1.03
N PRO A 139 -10.82 -4.49 -0.53
CA PRO A 139 -11.09 -4.47 0.89
C PRO A 139 -11.29 -5.88 1.44
N VAL A 140 -10.71 -6.14 2.62
CA VAL A 140 -11.05 -7.34 3.40
C VAL A 140 -12.52 -7.25 3.82
N ALA A 141 -13.22 -8.38 3.87
CA ALA A 141 -14.63 -8.40 4.23
C ALA A 141 -14.84 -7.79 5.64
N GLY A 142 -15.71 -6.77 5.73
CA GLY A 142 -15.98 -6.05 6.97
C GLY A 142 -14.97 -4.96 7.32
N ALA A 143 -13.93 -4.75 6.51
CA ALA A 143 -13.01 -3.62 6.69
C ALA A 143 -13.75 -2.29 6.49
N GLY A 144 -13.57 -1.37 7.45
CA GLY A 144 -14.13 -0.02 7.40
C GLY A 144 -13.26 1.00 6.66
N ASN A 145 -12.37 0.53 5.77
CA ASN A 145 -11.38 1.36 5.09
C ASN A 145 -11.47 1.16 3.56
N PRO A 146 -12.48 1.73 2.88
CA PRO A 146 -12.59 1.61 1.43
C PRO A 146 -11.39 2.26 0.73
N LEU A 147 -10.88 1.62 -0.32
CA LEU A 147 -9.70 2.11 -1.05
C LEU A 147 -10.03 3.36 -1.88
N THR A 148 -9.20 4.38 -1.78
CA THR A 148 -9.25 5.62 -2.57
C THR A 148 -8.09 5.72 -3.55
N ASP A 149 -6.95 5.10 -3.24
CA ASP A 149 -5.80 5.10 -4.13
C ASP A 149 -4.89 3.87 -4.00
N LEU A 150 -4.19 3.52 -5.08
CA LEU A 150 -3.21 2.42 -5.11
C LEU A 150 -1.92 2.87 -5.80
N VAL A 151 -0.87 3.14 -5.03
CA VAL A 151 0.39 3.73 -5.52
C VAL A 151 1.52 2.72 -5.39
N LEU A 152 2.40 2.67 -6.38
CA LEU A 152 3.68 1.96 -6.30
C LEU A 152 4.79 3.00 -6.21
N ILE A 153 5.62 2.92 -5.17
CA ILE A 153 6.74 3.82 -4.90
C ILE A 153 8.05 3.04 -5.05
N ARG A 154 9.02 3.66 -5.70
CA ARG A 154 10.38 3.13 -5.84
C ARG A 154 11.39 4.24 -5.72
N GLY A 155 12.40 4.04 -4.87
CA GLY A 155 13.43 5.06 -4.62
C GLY A 155 12.86 6.35 -4.02
N GLY A 156 11.75 6.25 -3.28
CA GLY A 156 11.06 7.40 -2.69
C GLY A 156 10.08 8.12 -3.62
N GLU A 157 10.01 7.75 -4.89
CA GLU A 157 9.15 8.41 -5.89
C GLU A 157 8.03 7.49 -6.38
N PRO A 158 6.81 8.02 -6.61
CA PRO A 158 5.75 7.28 -7.27
C PRO A 158 6.16 6.85 -8.68
N VAL A 159 5.95 5.57 -8.99
CA VAL A 159 6.14 5.02 -10.34
C VAL A 159 4.87 5.26 -11.14
N LEU A 160 5.02 5.83 -12.34
CA LEU A 160 3.90 6.05 -13.24
C LEU A 160 3.29 4.72 -13.70
N SER A 161 1.98 4.56 -13.47
CA SER A 161 1.21 3.43 -14.00
C SER A 161 0.87 3.65 -15.47
N VAL A 162 0.88 2.56 -16.23
CA VAL A 162 0.37 2.50 -17.61
C VAL A 162 -1.16 2.67 -17.64
N ASP A 163 -1.83 2.06 -16.67
CA ASP A 163 -3.28 2.08 -16.50
C ASP A 163 -3.58 2.02 -15.01
N ARG A 164 -4.60 2.75 -14.58
CA ARG A 164 -5.00 2.81 -13.17
C ARG A 164 -6.49 3.06 -13.07
N THR A 165 -7.14 2.34 -12.17
CA THR A 165 -8.56 2.53 -11.86
C THR A 165 -8.78 2.26 -10.39
N VAL A 166 -9.49 3.17 -9.72
CA VAL A 166 -10.05 2.95 -8.38
C VAL A 166 -11.54 3.22 -8.46
N ARG A 167 -12.35 2.22 -8.13
CA ARG A 167 -13.82 2.30 -8.17
C ARG A 167 -14.39 1.41 -7.08
N GLU A 168 -15.44 1.89 -6.42
CA GLU A 168 -16.20 1.11 -5.42
C GLU A 168 -15.30 0.54 -4.31
N GLY A 169 -14.28 1.31 -3.88
CA GLY A 169 -13.36 0.88 -2.84
C GLY A 169 -12.34 -0.18 -3.28
N ILE A 170 -12.25 -0.50 -4.57
CA ILE A 170 -11.31 -1.46 -5.16
C ILE A 170 -10.37 -0.73 -6.12
N GLY A 171 -9.08 -1.08 -6.08
CA GLY A 171 -8.05 -0.48 -6.92
C GLY A 171 -7.35 -1.50 -7.80
N ARG A 172 -6.98 -1.07 -9.01
CA ARG A 172 -6.10 -1.78 -9.92
C ARG A 172 -5.12 -0.80 -10.55
N ALA A 173 -3.85 -1.19 -10.64
CA ALA A 173 -2.83 -0.41 -11.32
C ALA A 173 -1.89 -1.33 -12.12
N THR A 174 -1.59 -0.95 -13.37
CA THR A 174 -0.73 -1.68 -14.29
C THR A 174 0.58 -0.95 -14.49
N PHE A 175 1.69 -1.68 -14.48
CA PHE A 175 3.04 -1.15 -14.58
C PHE A 175 3.87 -1.95 -15.59
N ASP A 176 4.88 -1.31 -16.16
CA ASP A 176 5.92 -2.02 -16.89
C ASP A 176 6.74 -2.91 -15.94
N TYR A 177 7.32 -3.99 -16.48
CA TYR A 177 8.12 -4.96 -15.70
C TYR A 177 9.24 -4.32 -14.89
N ALA A 178 9.84 -3.24 -15.40
CA ALA A 178 10.91 -2.52 -14.72
C ALA A 178 10.48 -2.02 -13.33
N ALA A 179 9.20 -1.68 -13.13
CA ALA A 179 8.66 -1.23 -11.83
C ALA A 179 8.68 -2.32 -10.74
N TRP A 180 8.86 -3.58 -11.13
CA TRP A 180 8.89 -4.77 -10.27
C TRP A 180 10.26 -5.46 -10.25
N ALA A 181 11.26 -4.89 -10.94
CA ALA A 181 12.59 -5.47 -10.97
C ALA A 181 13.17 -5.64 -9.55
N PRO A 182 13.76 -6.79 -9.20
CA PRO A 182 14.28 -7.07 -7.86
C PRO A 182 15.65 -6.43 -7.61
N THR A 183 15.80 -5.15 -7.94
CA THR A 183 17.04 -4.38 -7.81
C THR A 183 17.03 -3.42 -6.62
N ALA A 184 15.84 -3.04 -6.17
CA ALA A 184 15.61 -2.20 -5.00
C ALA A 184 14.24 -2.53 -4.39
N ALA A 185 14.04 -2.16 -3.12
CA ALA A 185 12.74 -2.30 -2.48
C ALA A 185 11.67 -1.49 -3.23
N VAL A 186 10.45 -2.01 -3.20
CA VAL A 186 9.24 -1.33 -3.69
C VAL A 186 8.31 -1.13 -2.52
N THR A 187 7.66 0.03 -2.43
CA THR A 187 6.57 0.25 -1.47
C THR A 187 5.26 0.33 -2.22
N ILE A 188 4.25 -0.40 -1.78
CA ILE A 188 2.88 -0.28 -2.28
C ILE A 188 2.08 0.45 -1.22
N GLU A 189 1.53 1.61 -1.57
CA GLU A 189 0.60 2.33 -0.71
C GLU A 189 -0.83 2.01 -1.14
N MET A 190 -1.56 1.38 -0.22
CA MET A 190 -2.99 1.17 -0.31
C MET A 190 -3.65 2.28 0.50
N VAL A 191 -4.02 3.36 -0.18
CA VAL A 191 -4.60 4.55 0.43
C VAL A 191 -6.09 4.30 0.57
N GLY A 192 -6.59 4.28 1.80
CA GLY A 192 -8.02 4.19 2.08
C GLY A 192 -8.56 5.47 2.69
N GLU A 193 -9.88 5.56 2.83
CA GLU A 193 -10.54 6.73 3.44
C GLU A 193 -10.19 6.92 4.92
N ALA A 194 -9.97 5.83 5.66
CA ALA A 194 -9.69 5.88 7.09
C ALA A 194 -8.18 5.91 7.41
N ARG A 195 -7.37 5.20 6.62
CA ARG A 195 -5.90 5.16 6.76
C ARG A 195 -5.21 4.60 5.52
N THR A 196 -3.91 4.89 5.43
CA THR A 196 -3.02 4.28 4.43
C THR A 196 -2.30 3.06 5.01
N ILE A 197 -2.27 1.97 4.24
CA ILE A 197 -1.41 0.82 4.51
C ILE A 197 -0.22 0.87 3.55
N SER A 198 0.98 1.00 4.09
CA SER A 198 2.23 0.97 3.33
C SER A 198 2.87 -0.42 3.42
N CYS A 199 2.93 -1.13 2.30
CA CYS A 199 3.61 -2.42 2.23
C CYS A 199 4.98 -2.31 1.58
N VAL A 200 6.03 -2.64 2.33
CA VAL A 200 7.40 -2.68 1.79
C VAL A 200 7.72 -4.09 1.29
N ILE A 201 8.19 -4.19 0.04
CA ILE A 201 8.62 -5.43 -0.60
C ILE A 201 10.12 -5.37 -0.89
N GLU A 202 10.90 -6.15 -0.13
CA GLU A 202 12.35 -6.21 -0.31
C GLU A 202 12.76 -6.91 -1.61
N PRO A 203 13.96 -6.63 -2.15
CA PRO A 203 14.50 -7.32 -3.32
C PRO A 203 14.44 -8.85 -3.21
N ALA A 204 14.77 -9.41 -2.04
CA ALA A 204 14.76 -10.87 -1.82
C ALA A 204 13.35 -11.50 -1.92
N VAL A 205 12.30 -10.72 -1.65
CA VAL A 205 10.91 -11.13 -1.81
C VAL A 205 10.49 -10.94 -3.28
N LEU A 206 10.84 -9.80 -3.89
CA LEU A 206 10.58 -9.54 -5.32
C LEU A 206 11.17 -10.62 -6.24
N GLN A 207 12.32 -11.21 -5.89
CA GLN A 207 12.95 -12.30 -6.63
C GLN A 207 12.09 -13.57 -6.74
N GLN A 208 11.12 -13.75 -5.85
CA GLN A 208 10.31 -14.97 -5.78
C GLN A 208 9.03 -14.90 -6.62
N TYR A 209 8.72 -13.73 -7.19
CA TYR A 209 7.52 -13.51 -7.99
C TYR A 209 7.71 -13.86 -9.46
N ARG A 210 6.68 -14.42 -10.10
CA ARG A 210 6.73 -14.93 -11.48
C ARG A 210 5.77 -14.18 -12.39
#